data_AF-A0A4P6XEZ2-F1
#
_entry.id   AF-A0A4P6XEZ2-F1
#
_cell.length_a   1.000
_cell.length_b   1.000
_cell.length_c   1.000
_cell.angle_alpha   90.00
_cell.angle_beta   90.00
_cell.angle_gamma   90.00
#
_symmetry.space_group_name_H-M   'P 1'
#
loop_
_entity.id
_entity.type
_entity.pdbx_description
1 polymer ?
#
loop_
_entity_poly.entity_id
_entity_poly.type
_entity_poly.pdbx_seq_one_letter_code
_entity_poly.pdbx_strand_id
1 'polypeptide(L)'
;MHRTYSMRSQRAPTAAQMQAPPPPTSSTKSKFFGKGSLSHSIRKSAGGAFGPELARKLAQLVKMEKNLMRSIEITASERKEVARQLSVWGEGNDDDISDITDKLGVLIYEIGELEDQFIDRYDQYRITLKSIRDIEGSVQPSRERKQKITDQIAYLKYKDPQSPKINVLEQELVRAEAESLVAEAQLSNITREKLKVAFNYQFDSMREHAEKIALIAGYGKALLELLDESPVTPGETRAAYDGYESSKQIIIDAENALATWTFDSAVVKPTLSFAAHDEEEYDDEDLAEETENLKITEDQWAAEDKVAA
;
A
#
# COMPACT_ATOMS: atom_id res chain seq x y z
N MET A 1 31.21 -8.18 -22.95
CA MET A 1 29.81 -8.71 -22.90
C MET A 1 29.58 -9.45 -21.58
N HIS A 2 29.42 -8.73 -20.48
CA HIS A 2 28.89 -9.28 -19.23
C HIS A 2 27.39 -8.96 -19.18
N ARG A 3 26.55 -9.96 -19.41
CA ARG A 3 25.09 -9.80 -19.35
C ARG A 3 24.64 -9.72 -17.89
N THR A 4 24.08 -8.56 -17.52
CA THR A 4 23.03 -8.32 -16.52
C THR A 4 23.11 -9.20 -15.26
N TYR A 5 23.79 -8.69 -14.23
CA TYR A 5 23.53 -9.13 -12.85
C TYR A 5 22.06 -8.82 -12.53
N SER A 6 21.29 -9.85 -12.19
CA SER A 6 19.99 -9.67 -11.56
C SER A 6 20.17 -9.97 -10.08
N MET A 7 19.73 -9.05 -9.22
CA MET A 7 19.72 -9.20 -7.75
C MET A 7 18.85 -10.36 -7.25
N ARG A 8 18.23 -11.11 -8.16
CA ARG A 8 17.36 -12.24 -7.88
C ARG A 8 18.02 -13.50 -8.38
N SER A 9 19.18 -13.85 -7.85
CA SER A 9 19.83 -15.12 -8.21
C SER A 9 19.10 -16.34 -7.63
N GLN A 10 18.15 -16.17 -6.70
CA GLN A 10 17.32 -17.25 -6.18
C GLN A 10 15.86 -16.81 -5.96
N ARG A 11 14.91 -17.64 -6.42
CA ARG A 11 13.48 -17.57 -6.06
C ARG A 11 13.22 -18.00 -4.60
N ALA A 12 14.19 -17.80 -3.72
CA ALA A 12 14.04 -18.10 -2.30
C ALA A 12 13.33 -16.90 -1.63
N PRO A 13 12.35 -17.13 -0.76
CA PRO A 13 11.73 -16.04 -0.01
C PRO A 13 12.78 -15.32 0.85
N THR A 14 12.74 -13.98 0.90
CA THR A 14 13.59 -13.20 1.80
C THR A 14 13.24 -13.47 3.27
N ALA A 15 14.11 -13.11 4.22
CA ALA A 15 13.83 -13.29 5.64
C ALA A 15 12.50 -12.63 6.06
N ALA A 16 12.24 -11.41 5.59
CA ALA A 16 10.95 -10.74 5.76
C ALA A 16 9.77 -11.50 5.14
N GLN A 17 9.96 -12.15 3.98
CA GLN A 17 8.91 -12.98 3.34
C GLN A 17 8.71 -14.33 4.04
N MET A 18 9.69 -14.82 4.79
CA MET A 18 9.54 -16.00 5.64
C MET A 18 8.76 -15.67 6.93
N GLN A 19 8.94 -14.45 7.46
CA GLN A 19 8.13 -13.93 8.58
C GLN A 19 6.68 -13.65 8.14
N ALA A 20 6.48 -13.01 6.99
CA ALA A 20 5.14 -12.70 6.48
C ALA A 20 4.97 -13.13 5.01
N PRO A 21 3.99 -13.99 4.68
CA PRO A 21 3.77 -14.43 3.30
C PRO A 21 3.40 -13.23 2.41
N PRO A 22 3.86 -13.17 1.14
CA PRO A 22 3.56 -12.06 0.26
C PRO A 22 2.05 -11.93 0.02
N PRO A 23 1.50 -10.70 -0.01
CA PRO A 23 0.10 -10.50 -0.36
C PRO A 23 -0.17 -10.97 -1.79
N PRO A 24 -1.43 -11.26 -2.13
CA PRO A 24 -1.78 -11.54 -3.52
C PRO A 24 -1.50 -10.32 -4.39
N THR A 25 -1.16 -10.59 -5.64
CA THR A 25 -0.84 -9.56 -6.62
C THR A 25 -2.02 -8.61 -6.81
N SER A 26 -1.75 -7.31 -6.79
CA SER A 26 -2.76 -6.28 -6.94
C SER A 26 -3.61 -6.49 -8.19
N SER A 27 -4.93 -6.53 -8.00
CA SER A 27 -5.92 -6.78 -9.04
C SER A 27 -5.96 -5.66 -10.12
N THR A 28 -5.32 -4.52 -9.87
CA THR A 28 -5.24 -3.40 -10.82
C THR A 28 -4.13 -3.53 -11.85
N LYS A 29 -3.12 -4.39 -11.64
CA LYS A 29 -1.97 -4.58 -12.54
C LYS A 29 -2.38 -5.05 -13.96
N SER A 30 -3.54 -5.69 -14.11
CA SER A 30 -4.02 -6.24 -15.41
C SER A 30 -4.79 -5.27 -16.32
N LYS A 31 -5.08 -4.03 -15.89
CA LYS A 31 -5.96 -3.10 -16.62
C LYS A 31 -5.24 -1.82 -17.06
N PHE A 32 -4.11 -1.97 -17.75
CA PHE A 32 -3.45 -0.88 -18.48
C PHE A 32 -4.20 -0.54 -19.78
N PHE A 33 -5.15 0.38 -19.71
CA PHE A 33 -5.72 1.05 -20.88
C PHE A 33 -5.39 2.56 -20.83
N GLY A 34 -4.52 3.00 -21.74
CA GLY A 34 -4.56 4.32 -22.36
C GLY A 34 -3.89 5.51 -21.64
N LYS A 35 -2.85 6.04 -22.29
CA LYS A 35 -2.20 7.36 -22.10
C LYS A 35 -3.13 8.48 -21.59
N GLY A 36 -2.66 9.28 -20.62
CA GLY A 36 -3.14 10.66 -20.46
C GLY A 36 -3.19 11.20 -19.03
N SER A 37 -2.12 11.90 -18.65
CA SER A 37 -1.86 12.67 -17.42
C SER A 37 -2.91 13.77 -17.07
N LEU A 38 -3.89 14.07 -17.92
CA LEU A 38 -4.90 15.13 -17.68
C LEU A 38 -6.10 14.72 -16.81
N SER A 39 -6.20 13.45 -16.40
CA SER A 39 -7.40 12.93 -15.73
C SER A 39 -7.38 13.01 -14.19
N HIS A 40 -6.28 13.46 -13.59
CA HIS A 40 -6.10 13.44 -12.13
C HIS A 40 -6.97 14.48 -11.40
N SER A 41 -7.19 15.66 -12.02
CA SER A 41 -8.00 16.74 -11.41
C SER A 41 -9.50 16.60 -11.69
N ILE A 42 -9.88 16.07 -12.86
CA ILE A 42 -11.29 15.96 -13.27
C ILE A 42 -12.00 14.75 -12.62
N ARG A 43 -11.27 13.70 -12.22
CA ARG A 43 -11.86 12.55 -11.52
C ARG A 43 -12.12 12.77 -10.02
N LYS A 44 -11.57 13.82 -9.41
CA LYS A 44 -11.73 14.14 -7.98
C LYS A 44 -13.14 14.63 -7.65
N SER A 45 -13.83 15.30 -8.59
CA SER A 45 -15.15 15.90 -8.36
C SER A 45 -16.35 14.99 -8.67
N ALA A 46 -16.22 14.01 -9.56
CA ALA A 46 -17.36 13.20 -10.02
C ALA A 46 -17.66 11.94 -9.16
N GLY A 47 -16.77 11.57 -8.24
CA GLY A 47 -16.81 10.26 -7.54
C GLY A 47 -17.61 10.20 -6.24
N GLY A 48 -18.12 11.31 -5.74
CA GLY A 48 -18.83 11.35 -4.46
C GLY A 48 -20.34 11.52 -4.57
N ALA A 49 -20.92 11.74 -5.75
CA ALA A 49 -22.30 12.20 -5.84
C ALA A 49 -23.37 11.12 -5.60
N PHE A 50 -22.99 9.84 -5.64
CA PHE A 50 -23.92 8.72 -5.55
C PHE A 50 -23.44 7.70 -4.52
N GLY A 51 -24.25 7.48 -3.49
CA GLY A 51 -23.99 6.56 -2.38
C GLY A 51 -24.65 7.05 -1.08
N PRO A 52 -24.88 6.15 -0.10
CA PRO A 52 -25.44 6.53 1.19
C PRO A 52 -24.58 7.61 1.88
N GLU A 53 -25.22 8.55 2.58
CA GLU A 53 -24.58 9.77 3.08
C GLU A 53 -23.32 9.50 3.93
N LEU A 54 -23.40 8.50 4.83
CA LEU A 54 -22.30 8.10 5.72
C LEU A 54 -21.07 7.61 4.94
N ALA A 55 -21.27 6.72 3.97
CA ALA A 55 -20.22 6.07 3.20
C ALA A 55 -19.52 7.02 2.21
N ARG A 56 -20.09 8.20 1.93
CA ARG A 56 -19.65 9.12 0.86
C ARG A 56 -18.21 9.60 1.06
N LYS A 57 -17.83 9.94 2.29
CA LYS A 57 -16.47 10.44 2.60
C LYS A 57 -15.43 9.34 2.44
N LEU A 58 -15.70 8.17 3.00
CA LEU A 58 -14.77 7.04 2.90
C LEU A 58 -14.68 6.50 1.46
N ALA A 59 -15.78 6.51 0.70
CA ALA A 59 -15.77 6.19 -0.72
C ALA A 59 -14.88 7.15 -1.53
N GLN A 60 -14.89 8.46 -1.21
CA GLN A 60 -13.98 9.43 -1.82
C GLN A 60 -12.52 9.12 -1.47
N LEU A 61 -12.22 8.81 -0.20
CA LEU A 61 -10.88 8.42 0.23
C LEU A 61 -10.39 7.16 -0.50
N VAL A 62 -11.16 6.07 -0.50
CA VAL A 62 -10.83 4.82 -1.20
C VAL A 62 -10.56 5.06 -2.69
N LYS A 63 -11.31 5.97 -3.33
CA LYS A 63 -11.05 6.37 -4.72
C LYS A 63 -9.75 7.15 -4.88
N MET A 64 -9.44 8.06 -3.96
CA MET A 64 -8.18 8.80 -3.95
C MET A 64 -6.99 7.85 -3.77
N GLU A 65 -7.10 6.91 -2.83
CA GLU A 65 -6.08 5.89 -2.58
C GLU A 65 -5.81 5.01 -3.81
N LYS A 66 -6.86 4.62 -4.53
CA LYS A 66 -6.71 3.91 -5.81
C LYS A 66 -5.94 4.71 -6.85
N ASN A 67 -6.13 6.03 -6.90
CA ASN A 67 -5.39 6.87 -7.85
C ASN A 67 -3.93 7.02 -7.44
N LEU A 68 -3.66 7.20 -6.14
CA LEU A 68 -2.31 7.25 -5.61
C LEU A 68 -1.53 5.96 -5.91
N MET A 69 -2.13 4.79 -5.64
CA MET A 69 -1.56 3.49 -5.98
C MET A 69 -1.19 3.38 -7.47
N ARG A 70 -2.06 3.84 -8.39
CA ARG A 70 -1.77 3.88 -9.83
C ARG A 70 -0.62 4.82 -10.18
N SER A 71 -0.48 5.94 -9.48
CA SER A 71 0.66 6.82 -9.66
C SER A 71 1.97 6.12 -9.25
N ILE A 72 1.95 5.35 -8.16
CA ILE A 72 3.10 4.55 -7.71
C ILE A 72 3.41 3.46 -8.76
N GLU A 73 2.41 2.77 -9.33
CA GLU A 73 2.59 1.79 -10.42
C GLU A 73 3.32 2.41 -11.62
N ILE A 74 2.93 3.63 -12.03
CA ILE A 74 3.59 4.35 -13.11
C ILE A 74 5.04 4.69 -12.72
N THR A 75 5.26 5.21 -11.51
CA THR A 75 6.59 5.54 -11.02
C THR A 75 7.52 4.33 -11.02
N ALA A 76 7.04 3.16 -10.57
CA ALA A 76 7.81 1.91 -10.59
C ALA A 76 8.20 1.50 -12.01
N SER A 77 7.26 1.56 -12.94
CA SER A 77 7.50 1.25 -14.36
C SER A 77 8.53 2.19 -14.98
N GLU A 78 8.37 3.51 -14.78
CA GLU A 78 9.29 4.51 -15.32
C GLU A 78 10.69 4.38 -14.69
N ARG A 79 10.78 4.07 -13.39
CA ARG A 79 12.07 3.86 -12.71
C ARG A 79 12.85 2.67 -13.30
N LYS A 80 12.16 1.58 -13.64
CA LYS A 80 12.78 0.43 -14.33
C LYS A 80 13.28 0.79 -15.72
N GLU A 81 12.55 1.64 -16.44
CA GLU A 81 12.99 2.12 -17.77
C GLU A 81 14.19 3.06 -17.67
N VAL A 82 14.18 3.99 -16.70
CA VAL A 82 15.34 4.85 -16.38
C VAL A 82 16.57 4.01 -16.06
N ALA A 83 16.42 2.95 -15.26
CA ALA A 83 17.50 2.02 -14.94
C ALA A 83 18.11 1.37 -16.20
N ARG A 84 17.28 0.87 -17.12
CA ARG A 84 17.75 0.27 -18.38
C ARG A 84 18.44 1.29 -19.26
N GLN A 85 17.85 2.47 -19.40
CA GLN A 85 18.38 3.52 -20.26
C GLN A 85 19.73 4.06 -19.73
N LEU A 86 19.92 4.10 -18.41
CA LEU A 86 21.20 4.45 -17.79
C LEU A 86 22.31 3.47 -18.19
N SER A 87 22.06 2.17 -18.06
CA SER A 87 23.06 1.14 -18.42
C SER A 87 23.37 1.13 -19.92
N VAL A 88 22.36 1.35 -20.78
CA VAL A 88 22.56 1.45 -22.24
C VAL A 88 23.41 2.66 -22.62
N TRP A 89 23.18 3.81 -21.98
CA TRP A 89 24.02 4.98 -22.20
C TRP A 89 25.46 4.71 -21.74
N GLY A 90 25.61 4.07 -20.58
CA GLY A 90 26.88 3.68 -19.99
C GLY A 90 27.80 2.86 -20.89
N GLU A 91 27.23 1.88 -21.60
CA GLU A 91 27.97 0.96 -22.49
C GLU A 91 28.79 1.67 -23.58
N GLY A 92 28.41 2.90 -23.97
CA GLY A 92 29.12 3.69 -24.96
C GLY A 92 30.26 4.58 -24.42
N ASN A 93 30.57 4.50 -23.12
CA ASN A 93 31.58 5.34 -22.45
C ASN A 93 32.83 4.52 -22.06
N ASP A 94 33.74 5.16 -21.32
CA ASP A 94 34.94 4.53 -20.75
C ASP A 94 34.58 3.35 -19.82
N ASP A 95 35.54 2.44 -19.61
CA ASP A 95 35.35 1.18 -18.90
C ASP A 95 34.81 1.34 -17.47
N ASP A 96 35.26 2.38 -16.76
CA ASP A 96 34.82 2.75 -15.41
C ASP A 96 33.35 3.22 -15.42
N ILE A 97 32.99 4.14 -16.33
CA ILE A 97 31.63 4.62 -16.50
C ILE A 97 30.70 3.47 -16.90
N SER A 98 31.11 2.62 -17.84
CA SER A 98 30.31 1.49 -18.29
C SER A 98 30.02 0.50 -17.16
N ASP A 99 30.99 0.20 -16.30
CA ASP A 99 30.76 -0.72 -15.19
C ASP A 99 29.85 -0.13 -14.10
N ILE A 100 30.14 1.11 -13.68
CA ILE A 100 29.40 1.75 -12.59
C ILE A 100 27.95 2.02 -12.99
N THR A 101 27.70 2.47 -14.23
CA THR A 101 26.33 2.70 -14.72
C THR A 101 25.53 1.41 -14.93
N ASP A 102 26.19 0.29 -15.25
CA ASP A 102 25.56 -1.04 -15.26
C ASP A 102 25.09 -1.41 -13.84
N LYS A 103 25.96 -1.30 -12.83
CA LYS A 103 25.61 -1.62 -11.43
C LYS A 103 24.58 -0.66 -10.84
N LEU A 104 24.66 0.64 -11.15
CA LEU A 104 23.64 1.62 -10.77
C LEU A 104 22.28 1.28 -11.41
N GLY A 105 22.28 0.83 -12.67
CA GLY A 105 21.07 0.33 -13.32
C GLY A 105 20.45 -0.85 -12.56
N VAL A 106 21.26 -1.82 -12.14
CA VAL A 106 20.79 -2.95 -11.32
C VAL A 106 20.12 -2.48 -10.02
N LEU A 107 20.75 -1.56 -9.29
CA LEU A 107 20.20 -1.03 -8.05
C LEU A 107 18.91 -0.23 -8.26
N ILE A 108 18.86 0.66 -9.25
CA ILE A 108 17.67 1.47 -9.55
C ILE A 108 16.51 0.58 -10.03
N TYR A 109 16.83 -0.48 -10.78
CA TYR A 109 15.82 -1.46 -11.21
C TYR A 109 15.20 -2.19 -10.01
N GLU A 110 16.00 -2.62 -9.03
CA GLU A 110 15.49 -3.28 -7.83
C GLU A 110 14.62 -2.35 -6.99
N ILE A 111 14.90 -1.04 -6.95
CA ILE A 111 13.97 -0.08 -6.33
C ILE A 111 12.58 -0.17 -6.98
N GLY A 112 12.51 -0.26 -8.32
CA GLY A 112 11.23 -0.44 -9.02
C GLY A 112 10.53 -1.77 -8.68
N GLU A 113 11.29 -2.84 -8.45
CA GLU A 113 10.75 -4.14 -7.98
C GLU A 113 10.25 -4.08 -6.52
N LEU A 114 10.91 -3.31 -5.66
CA LEU A 114 10.47 -3.06 -4.29
C LEU A 114 9.20 -2.21 -4.26
N GLU A 115 9.06 -1.23 -5.17
CA GLU A 115 7.82 -0.47 -5.32
C GLU A 115 6.67 -1.38 -5.77
N ASP A 116 6.89 -2.30 -6.70
CA ASP A 116 5.87 -3.26 -7.13
C ASP A 116 5.38 -4.17 -6.01
N GLN A 117 6.28 -4.60 -5.12
CA GLN A 117 5.93 -5.35 -3.91
C GLN A 117 5.15 -4.49 -2.91
N PHE A 118 5.55 -3.24 -2.72
CA PHE A 118 4.83 -2.29 -1.88
C PHE A 118 3.43 -2.00 -2.41
N ILE A 119 3.25 -1.88 -3.73
CA ILE A 119 1.94 -1.69 -4.36
C ILE A 119 0.98 -2.84 -4.04
N ASP A 120 1.46 -4.09 -4.03
CA ASP A 120 0.62 -5.24 -3.70
C ASP A 120 0.12 -5.16 -2.24
N ARG A 121 0.97 -4.71 -1.31
CA ARG A 121 0.57 -4.45 0.08
C ARG A 121 -0.37 -3.23 0.19
N TYR A 122 -0.11 -2.18 -0.58
CA TYR A 122 -0.96 -0.99 -0.63
C TYR A 122 -2.40 -1.32 -1.08
N ASP A 123 -2.56 -2.29 -1.99
CA ASP A 123 -3.87 -2.74 -2.46
C ASP A 123 -4.70 -3.35 -1.30
N GLN A 124 -4.05 -4.14 -0.43
CA GLN A 124 -4.67 -4.76 0.75
C GLN A 124 -5.11 -3.73 1.79
N TYR A 125 -4.26 -2.74 2.09
CA TYR A 125 -4.64 -1.57 2.89
C TYR A 125 -5.91 -0.91 2.32
N ARG A 126 -5.94 -0.64 1.01
CA ARG A 126 -7.09 0.01 0.37
C ARG A 126 -8.35 -0.85 0.41
N ILE A 127 -8.24 -2.17 0.20
CA ILE A 127 -9.37 -3.10 0.26
C ILE A 127 -9.97 -3.13 1.67
N THR A 128 -9.14 -3.08 2.70
CA THR A 128 -9.59 -3.00 4.10
C THR A 128 -10.39 -1.73 4.37
N LEU A 129 -9.94 -0.57 3.87
CA LEU A 129 -10.74 0.65 3.93
C LEU A 129 -12.05 0.56 3.12
N LYS A 130 -12.03 -0.15 1.99
CA LYS A 130 -13.25 -0.41 1.22
C LYS A 130 -14.24 -1.25 2.04
N SER A 131 -13.79 -2.26 2.78
CA SER A 131 -14.63 -3.07 3.66
C SER A 131 -15.34 -2.23 4.74
N ILE A 132 -14.63 -1.29 5.39
CA ILE A 132 -15.26 -0.35 6.34
C ILE A 132 -16.38 0.45 5.66
N ARG A 133 -16.12 0.97 4.45
CA ARG A 133 -17.12 1.72 3.67
C ARG A 133 -18.35 0.89 3.30
N ASP A 134 -18.15 -0.38 2.96
CA ASP A 134 -19.24 -1.28 2.60
C ASP A 134 -20.13 -1.57 3.83
N ILE A 135 -19.53 -1.73 5.01
CA ILE A 135 -20.25 -1.87 6.29
C ILE A 135 -21.01 -0.57 6.62
N GLU A 136 -20.40 0.61 6.46
CA GLU A 136 -21.09 1.90 6.62
C GLU A 136 -22.33 2.00 5.70
N GLY A 137 -22.22 1.48 4.47
CA GLY A 137 -23.33 1.40 3.53
C GLY A 137 -24.44 0.45 3.99
N SER A 138 -24.08 -0.70 4.59
CA SER A 138 -25.03 -1.71 5.06
C SER A 138 -25.89 -1.29 6.26
N VAL A 139 -25.42 -0.32 7.08
CA VAL A 139 -26.16 0.19 8.24
C VAL A 139 -27.22 1.22 7.84
N GLN A 140 -27.09 1.85 6.68
CA GLN A 140 -27.98 2.91 6.23
C GLN A 140 -29.46 2.51 6.09
N PRO A 141 -29.81 1.34 5.54
CA PRO A 141 -31.20 0.86 5.52
C PRO A 141 -31.85 0.80 6.90
N SER A 142 -31.09 0.46 7.96
CA SER A 142 -31.60 0.43 9.34
C SER A 142 -31.95 1.83 9.84
N ARG A 143 -31.10 2.83 9.55
CA ARG A 143 -31.35 4.25 9.86
C ARG A 143 -32.58 4.78 9.12
N GLU A 144 -32.65 4.52 7.82
CA GLU A 144 -33.77 4.96 6.96
C GLU A 144 -35.09 4.33 7.40
N ARG A 145 -35.09 3.03 7.77
CA ARG A 145 -36.27 2.34 8.28
C ARG A 145 -36.78 3.00 9.57
N LYS A 146 -35.90 3.26 10.53
CA LYS A 146 -36.25 3.95 11.79
C LYS A 146 -36.86 5.33 11.53
N GLN A 147 -36.23 6.12 10.65
CA GLN A 147 -36.73 7.45 10.30
C GLN A 147 -38.11 7.37 9.64
N LYS A 148 -38.30 6.46 8.68
CA LYS A 148 -39.57 6.28 7.98
C LYS A 148 -40.72 5.91 8.92
N ILE A 149 -40.49 5.02 9.88
CA ILE A 149 -41.50 4.65 10.88
C ILE A 149 -41.82 5.87 11.77
N THR A 150 -40.80 6.61 12.19
CA THR A 150 -40.95 7.85 13.00
C THR A 150 -41.82 8.88 12.27
N ASP A 151 -41.54 9.13 10.99
CA ASP A 151 -42.30 10.07 10.16
C ASP A 151 -43.75 9.62 9.96
N GLN A 152 -43.99 8.32 9.78
CA GLN A 152 -45.33 7.74 9.68
C GLN A 152 -46.13 7.92 10.98
N ILE A 153 -45.49 7.71 12.14
CA ILE A 153 -46.11 7.95 13.45
C ILE A 153 -46.46 9.43 13.60
N ALA A 154 -45.53 10.34 13.29
CA ALA A 154 -45.76 11.78 13.38
C ALA A 154 -46.92 12.23 12.47
N TYR A 155 -46.97 11.73 11.24
CA TYR A 155 -48.03 12.02 10.29
C TYR A 155 -49.40 11.50 10.75
N LEU A 156 -49.47 10.26 11.25
CA LEU A 156 -50.71 9.68 11.78
C LEU A 156 -51.18 10.40 13.05
N LYS A 157 -50.27 10.74 13.98
CA LYS A 157 -50.60 11.53 15.17
C LYS A 157 -51.15 12.92 14.84
N TYR A 158 -50.73 13.52 13.71
CA TYR A 158 -51.26 14.80 13.26
C TYR A 158 -52.62 14.66 12.55
N LYS A 159 -52.78 13.70 11.63
CA LYS A 159 -53.98 13.57 10.79
C LYS A 159 -55.12 12.74 11.38
N ASP A 160 -54.79 11.67 12.11
CA ASP A 160 -55.76 10.74 12.68
C ASP A 160 -55.24 10.19 14.03
N PRO A 161 -55.33 11.00 15.11
CA PRO A 161 -54.74 10.65 16.41
C PRO A 161 -55.37 9.43 17.07
N GLN A 162 -56.57 9.02 16.66
CA GLN A 162 -57.30 7.88 17.22
C GLN A 162 -57.06 6.58 16.41
N SER A 163 -56.17 6.61 15.41
CA SER A 163 -55.90 5.46 14.58
C SER A 163 -55.25 4.32 15.39
N PRO A 164 -55.81 3.09 15.39
CA PRO A 164 -55.20 1.95 16.08
C PRO A 164 -53.85 1.53 15.49
N LYS A 165 -53.53 2.02 14.27
CA LYS A 165 -52.24 1.82 13.59
C LYS A 165 -51.08 2.49 14.32
N ILE A 166 -51.34 3.52 15.14
CA ILE A 166 -50.30 4.22 15.90
C ILE A 166 -49.62 3.26 16.88
N ASN A 167 -50.39 2.48 17.64
CA ASN A 167 -49.84 1.52 18.60
C ASN A 167 -48.97 0.44 17.93
N VAL A 168 -49.37 -0.01 16.73
CA VAL A 168 -48.61 -1.00 15.95
C VAL A 168 -47.28 -0.41 15.46
N LEU A 169 -47.32 0.82 14.91
CA LEU A 169 -46.11 1.50 14.45
C LEU A 169 -45.17 1.86 15.60
N GLU A 170 -45.70 2.23 16.77
CA GLU A 170 -44.88 2.48 17.97
C GLU A 170 -44.15 1.20 18.42
N GLN A 171 -44.81 0.05 18.40
CA GLN A 171 -44.15 -1.22 18.68
C GLN A 171 -43.13 -1.59 17.60
N GLU A 172 -43.41 -1.32 16.33
CA GLU A 172 -42.44 -1.51 15.25
C GLU A 172 -41.24 -0.56 15.39
N LEU A 173 -41.45 0.68 15.84
CA LEU A 173 -40.38 1.64 16.09
C LEU A 173 -39.43 1.14 17.16
N VAL A 174 -39.93 0.62 18.29
CA VAL A 174 -39.09 0.05 19.35
C VAL A 174 -38.21 -1.08 18.83
N ARG A 175 -38.76 -1.93 17.95
CA ARG A 175 -37.97 -3.00 17.30
C ARG A 175 -36.92 -2.42 16.34
N ALA A 176 -37.29 -1.46 15.49
CA ALA A 176 -36.36 -0.81 14.57
C ALA A 176 -35.25 -0.03 15.29
N GLU A 177 -35.54 0.55 16.45
CA GLU A 177 -34.56 1.21 17.32
C GLU A 177 -33.55 0.20 17.88
N ALA A 178 -34.01 -0.95 18.38
CA ALA A 178 -33.11 -2.00 18.86
C ALA A 178 -32.21 -2.54 17.72
N GLU A 179 -32.79 -2.81 16.55
CA GLU A 179 -32.04 -3.22 15.35
C GLU A 179 -31.00 -2.15 14.94
N SER A 180 -31.36 -0.87 15.00
CA SER A 180 -30.44 0.25 14.72
C SER A 180 -29.31 0.32 15.75
N LEU A 181 -29.59 0.18 17.05
CA LEU A 181 -28.55 0.24 18.10
C LEU A 181 -27.51 -0.88 17.93
N VAL A 182 -27.95 -2.10 17.61
CA VAL A 182 -27.04 -3.24 17.37
C VAL A 182 -26.17 -2.95 16.14
N ALA A 183 -26.76 -2.48 15.04
CA ALA A 183 -26.03 -2.17 13.82
C ALA A 183 -24.98 -1.06 14.00
N GLU A 184 -25.32 0.00 14.75
CA GLU A 184 -24.37 1.07 15.09
C GLU A 184 -23.22 0.58 15.95
N ALA A 185 -23.49 -0.26 16.95
CA ALA A 185 -22.46 -0.84 17.82
C ALA A 185 -21.50 -1.71 17.02
N GLN A 186 -22.02 -2.57 16.14
CA GLN A 186 -21.22 -3.41 15.24
C GLN A 186 -20.35 -2.57 14.31
N LEU A 187 -20.93 -1.55 13.66
CA LEU A 187 -20.17 -0.62 12.81
C LEU A 187 -19.03 0.03 13.59
N SER A 188 -19.31 0.52 14.80
CA SER A 188 -18.30 1.20 15.63
C SER A 188 -17.13 0.28 15.99
N ASN A 189 -17.42 -0.97 16.34
CA ASN A 189 -16.40 -1.96 16.70
C ASN A 189 -15.56 -2.36 15.50
N ILE A 190 -16.19 -2.77 14.39
CA ILE A 190 -15.49 -3.21 13.18
C ILE A 190 -14.68 -2.07 12.57
N THR A 191 -15.19 -0.82 12.61
CA THR A 191 -14.45 0.34 12.11
C THR A 191 -13.14 0.54 12.87
N ARG A 192 -13.15 0.43 14.20
CA ARG A 192 -11.92 0.57 15.01
C ARG A 192 -10.92 -0.54 14.73
N GLU A 193 -11.39 -1.77 14.69
CA GLU A 193 -10.57 -2.95 14.41
C GLU A 193 -9.91 -2.85 13.03
N LYS A 194 -10.70 -2.70 11.96
CA LYS A 194 -10.19 -2.63 10.59
C LYS A 194 -9.34 -1.39 10.34
N LEU A 195 -9.63 -0.26 10.98
CA LEU A 195 -8.82 0.95 10.84
C LEU A 195 -7.42 0.74 11.43
N LYS A 196 -7.33 0.11 12.61
CA LYS A 196 -6.03 -0.21 13.24
C LYS A 196 -5.23 -1.14 12.33
N VAL A 197 -5.84 -2.26 11.91
CA VAL A 197 -5.20 -3.25 11.03
C VAL A 197 -4.75 -2.62 9.71
N ALA A 198 -5.60 -1.81 9.07
CA ALA A 198 -5.28 -1.19 7.79
C ALA A 198 -4.04 -0.29 7.89
N PHE A 199 -3.96 0.57 8.91
CA PHE A 199 -2.88 1.54 9.02
C PHE A 199 -1.60 0.94 9.59
N ASN A 200 -1.66 -0.04 10.49
CA ASN A 200 -0.48 -0.79 10.90
C ASN A 200 0.19 -1.45 9.68
N TYR A 201 -0.59 -2.26 8.95
CA TYR A 201 -0.11 -2.92 7.75
C TYR A 201 0.48 -1.96 6.71
N GLN A 202 -0.17 -0.81 6.52
CA GLN A 202 0.31 0.25 5.61
C GLN A 202 1.65 0.85 6.09
N PHE A 203 1.78 1.15 7.38
CA PHE A 203 2.99 1.77 7.92
C PHE A 203 4.16 0.80 8.02
N ASP A 204 3.93 -0.47 8.34
CA ASP A 204 4.99 -1.48 8.33
C ASP A 204 5.47 -1.78 6.91
N SER A 205 4.54 -1.88 5.95
CA SER A 205 4.90 -2.00 4.53
C SER A 205 5.71 -0.79 4.05
N MET A 206 5.38 0.41 4.54
CA MET A 206 6.10 1.65 4.21
C MET A 206 7.48 1.68 4.86
N ARG A 207 7.60 1.22 6.11
CA ARG A 207 8.88 1.10 6.83
C ARG A 207 9.82 0.15 6.11
N GLU A 208 9.35 -1.05 5.77
CA GLU A 208 10.13 -2.01 4.97
C GLU A 208 10.60 -1.40 3.65
N HIS A 209 9.69 -0.77 2.91
CA HIS A 209 10.01 -0.16 1.63
C HIS A 209 11.05 0.95 1.77
N ALA A 210 10.88 1.85 2.73
CA ALA A 210 11.77 2.98 2.95
C ALA A 210 13.18 2.56 3.40
N GLU A 211 13.28 1.60 4.32
CA GLU A 211 14.59 1.13 4.80
C GLU A 211 15.35 0.34 3.73
N LYS A 212 14.66 -0.49 2.94
CA LYS A 212 15.30 -1.17 1.80
C LYS A 212 15.78 -0.19 0.73
N ILE A 213 15.03 0.88 0.47
CA ILE A 213 15.50 1.97 -0.39
C ILE A 213 16.72 2.67 0.21
N ALA A 214 16.74 2.90 1.53
CA ALA A 214 17.87 3.53 2.20
C ALA A 214 19.14 2.67 2.09
N LEU A 215 19.04 1.34 2.22
CA LEU A 215 20.14 0.41 1.98
C LEU A 215 20.66 0.54 0.54
N ILE A 216 19.77 0.47 -0.46
CA ILE A 216 20.15 0.61 -1.87
C ILE A 216 20.81 1.97 -2.13
N ALA A 217 20.31 3.06 -1.55
CA ALA A 217 20.91 4.39 -1.70
C ALA A 217 22.33 4.45 -1.11
N GLY A 218 22.58 3.77 0.01
CA GLY A 218 23.91 3.63 0.60
C GLY A 218 24.88 2.90 -0.34
N TYR A 219 24.50 1.73 -0.85
CA TYR A 219 25.33 0.97 -1.80
C TYR A 219 25.50 1.69 -3.15
N GLY A 220 24.49 2.40 -3.61
CA GLY A 220 24.55 3.24 -4.81
C GLY A 220 25.59 4.34 -4.69
N LYS A 221 25.73 4.95 -3.50
CA LYS A 221 26.82 5.89 -3.21
C LYS A 221 28.18 5.20 -3.15
N ALA A 222 28.27 4.03 -2.54
CA ALA A 222 29.53 3.27 -2.48
C ALA A 222 30.06 2.91 -3.88
N LEU A 223 29.18 2.66 -4.86
CA LEU A 223 29.59 2.45 -6.25
C LEU A 223 30.26 3.68 -6.87
N LEU A 224 29.83 4.89 -6.50
CA LEU A 224 30.39 6.13 -7.05
C LEU A 224 31.83 6.37 -6.59
N GLU A 225 32.24 5.84 -5.44
CA GLU A 225 33.62 5.93 -4.94
C GLU A 225 34.64 5.17 -5.82
N LEU A 226 34.16 4.32 -6.74
CA LEU A 226 35.00 3.63 -7.72
C LEU A 226 35.30 4.48 -8.97
N LEU A 227 34.67 5.65 -9.11
CA LEU A 227 34.93 6.57 -10.22
C LEU A 227 36.09 7.50 -9.90
N ASP A 228 37.09 7.53 -10.77
CA ASP A 228 38.17 8.50 -10.68
C ASP A 228 37.74 9.84 -11.31
N GLU A 229 37.61 10.86 -10.46
CA GLU A 229 37.29 12.24 -10.86
C GLU A 229 38.51 13.02 -11.34
N SER A 230 39.72 12.43 -11.27
CA SER A 230 40.96 13.12 -11.63
C SER A 230 40.91 13.62 -13.08
N PRO A 231 41.21 14.92 -13.32
CA PRO A 231 41.22 15.46 -14.66
C PRO A 231 42.37 14.84 -15.47
N VAL A 232 42.12 14.61 -16.75
CA VAL A 232 43.12 14.06 -17.68
C VAL A 232 43.72 15.21 -18.48
N THR A 233 45.05 15.22 -18.61
CA THR A 233 45.73 16.19 -19.47
C THR A 233 45.40 15.88 -20.94
N PRO A 234 45.09 16.88 -21.79
CA PRO A 234 44.84 16.64 -23.20
C PRO A 234 45.97 15.85 -23.88
N GLY A 235 45.64 14.70 -24.46
CA GLY A 235 46.60 13.80 -25.12
C GLY A 235 47.08 12.63 -24.26
N GLU A 236 46.79 12.63 -22.95
CA GLU A 236 46.99 11.48 -22.07
C GLU A 236 45.73 10.59 -22.03
N THR A 237 45.92 9.30 -21.79
CA THR A 237 44.82 8.35 -21.58
C THR A 237 44.55 8.19 -20.08
N ARG A 238 43.31 7.87 -19.69
CA ARG A 238 43.02 7.47 -18.32
C ARG A 238 43.77 6.19 -17.94
N ALA A 239 43.96 6.00 -16.63
CA ALA A 239 44.48 4.76 -16.08
C ALA A 239 43.52 3.60 -16.40
N ALA A 240 44.06 2.38 -16.48
CA ALA A 240 43.23 1.20 -16.69
C ALA A 240 42.32 0.99 -15.47
N TYR A 241 41.03 0.75 -15.74
CA TYR A 241 40.04 0.48 -14.70
C TYR A 241 40.17 -0.97 -14.18
N ASP A 242 40.24 -1.14 -12.86
CA ASP A 242 40.32 -2.44 -12.19
C ASP A 242 39.23 -2.65 -11.11
N GLY A 243 38.23 -1.77 -11.07
CA GLY A 243 37.17 -1.78 -10.06
C GLY A 243 36.09 -2.85 -10.21
N TYR A 244 36.16 -3.71 -11.24
CA TYR A 244 35.12 -4.71 -11.56
C TYR A 244 34.80 -5.69 -10.42
N GLU A 245 35.80 -6.12 -9.66
CA GLU A 245 35.57 -7.05 -8.53
C GLU A 245 34.91 -6.32 -7.35
N SER A 246 35.33 -5.09 -7.08
CA SER A 246 34.75 -4.23 -6.03
C SER A 246 33.30 -3.87 -6.34
N SER A 247 32.99 -3.47 -7.58
CA SER A 247 31.63 -3.10 -8.00
C SER A 247 30.66 -4.28 -7.93
N LYS A 248 31.13 -5.47 -8.32
CA LYS A 248 30.40 -6.73 -8.18
C LYS A 248 30.18 -7.08 -6.71
N GLN A 249 31.17 -6.93 -5.85
CA GLN A 249 31.02 -7.21 -4.42
C GLN A 249 29.98 -6.30 -3.78
N ILE A 250 29.92 -5.01 -4.14
CA ILE A 250 28.89 -4.08 -3.65
C ILE A 250 27.47 -4.56 -3.98
N ILE A 251 27.26 -5.12 -5.19
CA ILE A 251 25.96 -5.70 -5.57
C ILE A 251 25.62 -6.94 -4.74
N ILE A 252 26.60 -7.83 -4.50
CA ILE A 252 26.41 -9.01 -3.65
C ILE A 252 26.06 -8.60 -2.20
N ASP A 253 26.75 -7.59 -1.67
CA ASP A 253 26.49 -7.06 -0.33
C ASP A 253 25.08 -6.45 -0.24
N ALA A 254 24.66 -5.72 -1.26
CA ALA A 254 23.30 -5.18 -1.36
C ALA A 254 22.23 -6.30 -1.42
N GLU A 255 22.46 -7.37 -2.21
CA GLU A 255 21.53 -8.51 -2.30
C GLU A 255 21.38 -9.19 -0.94
N ASN A 256 22.50 -9.44 -0.26
CA ASN A 256 22.51 -10.04 1.07
C ASN A 256 21.82 -9.16 2.11
N ALA A 257 22.08 -7.84 2.11
CA ALA A 257 21.44 -6.90 3.03
C ALA A 257 19.92 -6.84 2.81
N LEU A 258 19.46 -6.80 1.56
CA LEU A 258 18.03 -6.81 1.23
C LEU A 258 17.36 -8.14 1.61
N ALA A 259 18.05 -9.27 1.45
CA ALA A 259 17.54 -10.59 1.76
C ALA A 259 17.43 -10.86 3.27
N THR A 260 18.35 -10.29 4.06
CA THR A 260 18.44 -10.49 5.51
C THR A 260 17.66 -9.44 6.31
N TRP A 261 17.22 -8.34 5.70
CA TRP A 261 16.40 -7.33 6.36
C TRP A 261 15.11 -7.94 6.93
N THR A 262 14.82 -7.58 8.17
CA THR A 262 13.64 -7.92 8.98
C THR A 262 13.24 -6.72 9.85
N PHE A 263 12.03 -6.74 10.42
CA PHE A 263 11.56 -5.69 11.32
C PHE A 263 12.41 -5.58 12.60
N ASP A 264 12.91 -6.69 13.13
CA ASP A 264 13.83 -6.71 14.27
C ASP A 264 15.14 -5.97 13.97
N SER A 265 15.61 -6.10 12.73
CA SER A 265 16.82 -5.42 12.26
C SER A 265 16.59 -3.96 11.83
N ALA A 266 15.35 -3.46 11.94
CA ALA A 266 15.01 -2.11 11.51
C ALA A 266 15.73 -1.07 12.37
N VAL A 267 16.35 -0.09 11.70
CA VAL A 267 17.18 0.93 12.36
C VAL A 267 16.32 2.09 12.86
N VAL A 268 15.23 2.40 12.16
CA VAL A 268 14.38 3.54 12.50
C VAL A 268 13.27 3.09 13.46
N LYS A 269 13.44 3.42 14.75
CA LYS A 269 12.43 3.18 15.80
C LYS A 269 11.85 4.51 16.31
N PRO A 270 10.53 4.70 16.29
CA PRO A 270 9.92 5.93 16.78
C PRO A 270 10.05 6.02 18.31
N THR A 271 10.46 7.18 18.83
CA THR A 271 10.39 7.50 20.27
C THR A 271 9.16 8.35 20.57
N LEU A 272 8.27 7.85 21.43
CA LEU A 272 7.10 8.59 21.88
C LEU A 272 7.40 9.37 23.16
N SER A 273 7.11 10.67 23.17
CA SER A 273 7.34 11.55 24.33
C SER A 273 6.43 11.28 25.53
N PHE A 274 5.37 10.48 25.35
CA PHE A 274 4.38 10.17 26.40
C PHE A 274 4.40 8.71 26.85
N ALA A 275 5.18 7.84 26.18
CA ALA A 275 5.33 6.42 26.54
C ALA A 275 6.45 6.23 27.59
N ALA A 276 6.40 7.02 28.67
CA ALA A 276 7.27 6.83 29.84
C ALA A 276 6.62 5.93 30.91
N HIS A 277 5.46 5.36 30.62
CA HIS A 277 4.80 4.35 31.44
C HIS A 277 4.28 3.26 30.52
N ASP A 278 4.71 2.05 30.84
CA ASP A 278 4.52 0.79 30.12
C ASP A 278 5.43 0.66 28.88
N GLU A 279 6.56 -0.03 29.11
CA GLU A 279 7.30 -0.80 28.09
C GLU A 279 6.37 -1.91 27.54
N GLU A 280 5.19 -1.57 27.04
CA GLU A 280 4.61 -2.36 25.97
C GLU A 280 5.48 -2.05 24.76
N GLU A 281 6.53 -2.87 24.62
CA GLU A 281 7.15 -3.21 23.35
C GLU A 281 6.10 -3.00 22.26
N TYR A 282 6.37 -2.10 21.30
CA TYR A 282 5.61 -2.14 20.06
C TYR A 282 5.71 -3.59 19.63
N ASP A 283 4.63 -4.34 19.81
CA ASP A 283 4.60 -5.76 19.49
C ASP A 283 4.73 -5.79 17.97
N ASP A 284 5.99 -5.80 17.51
CA ASP A 284 6.42 -6.14 16.17
C ASP A 284 6.11 -7.63 15.91
N GLU A 285 5.40 -8.31 16.83
CA GLU A 285 4.68 -9.58 16.65
C GLU A 285 3.62 -9.43 15.55
N ASP A 286 4.19 -9.61 14.36
CA ASP A 286 3.65 -10.29 13.21
C ASP A 286 2.60 -9.52 12.41
N LEU A 287 3.15 -8.78 11.44
CA LEU A 287 2.57 -8.72 10.09
C LEU A 287 1.98 -10.05 9.61
N ALA A 288 2.43 -11.21 10.11
CA ALA A 288 1.79 -12.50 9.86
C ALA A 288 0.34 -12.57 10.41
N GLU A 289 0.08 -12.13 11.64
CA GLU A 289 -1.27 -12.03 12.20
C GLU A 289 -2.09 -10.95 11.49
N GLU A 290 -1.47 -9.80 11.20
CA GLU A 290 -2.16 -8.75 10.44
C GLU A 290 -2.48 -9.20 9.00
N THR A 291 -1.60 -9.95 8.35
CA THR A 291 -1.86 -10.55 7.03
C THR A 291 -2.87 -11.68 7.09
N GLU A 292 -2.95 -12.46 8.18
CA GLU A 292 -4.01 -13.43 8.38
C GLU A 292 -5.38 -12.72 8.51
N ASN A 293 -5.44 -11.67 9.31
CA ASN A 293 -6.64 -10.83 9.43
C ASN A 293 -7.03 -10.22 8.08
N LEU A 294 -6.06 -9.76 7.27
CA LEU A 294 -6.31 -9.26 5.92
C LEU A 294 -6.79 -10.36 4.95
N LYS A 295 -6.20 -11.56 4.99
CA LYS A 295 -6.64 -12.71 4.19
C LYS A 295 -8.06 -13.12 4.52
N ILE A 296 -8.43 -13.15 5.81
CA ILE A 296 -9.80 -13.40 6.24
C ILE A 296 -10.74 -12.36 5.61
N THR A 297 -10.32 -11.10 5.53
CA THR A 297 -11.13 -10.07 4.86
C THR A 297 -11.21 -10.25 3.35
N GLU A 298 -10.15 -10.73 2.69
CA GLU A 298 -10.16 -11.02 1.25
C GLU A 298 -11.07 -12.21 0.91
N ASP A 299 -11.04 -13.28 1.71
CA ASP A 299 -11.90 -14.46 1.55
C ASP A 299 -13.38 -14.12 1.77
N GLN A 300 -13.69 -13.31 2.79
CA GLN A 300 -15.04 -12.79 3.03
C GLN A 300 -15.55 -12.02 1.81
N TRP A 301 -14.68 -11.26 1.15
CA TRP A 301 -15.04 -10.45 0.00
C TRP A 301 -15.21 -11.26 -1.29
N ALA A 302 -14.36 -12.26 -1.51
CA ALA A 302 -14.51 -13.20 -2.61
C ALA A 302 -15.83 -14.00 -2.51
N ALA A 303 -16.32 -14.21 -1.29
CA ALA A 303 -17.64 -14.77 -1.04
C ALA A 303 -18.77 -13.76 -1.34
N GLU A 304 -18.65 -12.50 -0.89
CA GLU A 304 -19.65 -11.44 -1.11
C GLU A 304 -19.81 -11.07 -2.60
N ASP A 305 -18.71 -10.95 -3.36
CA ASP A 305 -18.75 -10.66 -4.80
C ASP A 305 -19.38 -11.82 -5.61
N LYS A 306 -19.34 -13.07 -5.12
CA LYS A 306 -20.04 -14.22 -5.70
C LYS A 306 -21.53 -14.27 -5.38
N VAL A 307 -21.95 -13.62 -4.30
CA VAL A 307 -23.36 -13.55 -3.88
C VAL A 307 -24.06 -12.36 -4.58
N ALA A 308 -23.31 -11.34 -5.01
CA ALA A 308 -23.81 -10.16 -5.70
C ALA A 308 -23.84 -10.27 -7.24
N ALA A 309 -23.30 -11.34 -7.83
CA ALA A 309 -23.28 -11.63 -9.27
C ALA A 309 -24.33 -12.70 -9.65
#